data_AF-A0A093LJL6-F1
#
_entry.id   AF-A0A093LJL6-F1
#
_cell.length_a   1.000
_cell.length_b   1.000
_cell.length_c   1.000
_cell.angle_alpha   90.00
_cell.angle_beta   90.00
_cell.angle_gamma   90.00
#
_symmetry.space_group_name_H-M   'P 1'
#
loop_
_entity.id
_entity.type
_entity.pdbx_description
1 polymer ?
#
loop_
_entity_poly.entity_id
_entity_poly.type
_entity_poly.pdbx_seq_one_letter_code
_entity_poly.pdbx_strand_id
1 'polypeptide(L)'
;LPVLFHMYDSDHDGKITLQEYRNVVEELLSGNPHLEKESARSIADGAMMEAARICGPDQVYEGITFEDFLKMWQGIDIETKMHVRFLNMETIAHCY
;
A
#
# COMPACT_ATOMS: atom_id res chain seq x y z
N LEU A 1 2.57 11.36 -4.20
CA LEU A 1 2.90 10.73 -2.90
C LEU A 1 1.81 10.94 -1.84
N PRO A 2 1.34 12.16 -1.53
CA PRO A 2 0.36 12.36 -0.45
C PRO A 2 -0.98 11.66 -0.70
N VAL A 3 -1.48 11.73 -1.94
CA VAL A 3 -2.70 11.03 -2.36
C VAL A 3 -2.56 9.51 -2.21
N LEU A 4 -1.37 8.96 -2.53
CA LEU A 4 -1.12 7.54 -2.37
C LEU A 4 -1.14 7.16 -0.89
N PHE A 5 -0.44 7.90 -0.04
CA PHE A 5 -0.44 7.65 1.41
C PHE A 5 -1.87 7.62 1.99
N HIS A 6 -2.70 8.63 1.67
CA HIS A 6 -4.11 8.66 2.10
C HIS A 6 -4.98 7.54 1.52
N MET A 7 -4.59 6.90 0.42
CA MET A 7 -5.33 5.72 -0.07
C MET A 7 -5.08 4.49 0.79
N TYR A 8 -3.91 4.39 1.45
CA TYR A 8 -3.57 3.27 2.32
C TYR A 8 -3.99 3.54 3.77
N ASP A 9 -3.93 4.79 4.23
CA ASP A 9 -4.40 5.26 5.55
C ASP A 9 -5.94 5.39 5.52
N SER A 10 -6.63 4.31 5.91
CA SER A 10 -8.08 4.17 5.73
C SER A 10 -8.85 4.92 6.81
N ASP A 11 -8.32 4.98 8.03
CA ASP A 11 -8.93 5.70 9.15
C ASP A 11 -8.43 7.14 9.33
N HIS A 12 -7.47 7.56 8.50
CA HIS A 12 -6.92 8.91 8.41
C HIS A 12 -6.22 9.36 9.70
N ASP A 13 -5.67 8.41 10.47
CA ASP A 13 -4.95 8.68 11.70
C ASP A 13 -3.48 9.08 11.47
N GLY A 14 -3.03 9.09 10.21
CA GLY A 14 -1.69 9.50 9.79
C GLY A 14 -0.65 8.38 9.85
N LYS A 15 -1.06 7.13 10.06
CA LYS A 15 -0.19 5.95 9.98
C LYS A 15 -0.87 4.81 9.22
N ILE A 16 -0.12 4.14 8.36
CA ILE A 16 -0.61 2.93 7.69
C ILE A 16 -0.27 1.74 8.59
N THR A 17 -1.28 1.19 9.25
CA THR A 17 -1.14 0.00 10.08
C THR A 17 -0.95 -1.27 9.23
N LEU A 18 -0.49 -2.36 9.86
CA LEU A 18 -0.39 -3.65 9.18
C LEU A 18 -1.75 -4.15 8.68
N GLN A 19 -2.82 -3.87 9.41
CA GLN A 19 -4.15 -4.30 9.00
C GLN A 19 -4.62 -3.53 7.76
N GLU A 20 -4.42 -2.22 7.71
CA GLU A 20 -4.77 -1.42 6.54
C GLU A 20 -3.94 -1.82 5.32
N TYR A 21 -2.63 -2.03 5.51
CA TYR A 21 -1.78 -2.51 4.43
C TYR A 21 -2.22 -3.89 3.91
N ARG A 22 -2.57 -4.82 4.81
CA ARG A 22 -3.12 -6.13 4.43
C ARG A 22 -4.41 -5.99 3.61
N ASN A 23 -5.32 -5.12 4.02
CA ASN A 23 -6.57 -4.89 3.29
C ASN A 23 -6.28 -4.44 1.85
N VAL A 24 -5.35 -3.50 1.67
CA VAL A 24 -4.97 -3.04 0.32
C VAL A 24 -4.29 -4.13 -0.49
N VAL A 25 -3.38 -4.91 0.11
CA VAL A 25 -2.73 -6.03 -0.58
C VAL A 25 -3.75 -7.10 -0.99
N GLU A 26 -4.71 -7.42 -0.12
CA GLU A 26 -5.80 -8.34 -0.44
C GLU A 26 -6.68 -7.83 -1.58
N GLU A 27 -7.04 -6.53 -1.57
CA GLU A 27 -7.83 -5.92 -2.65
C GLU A 27 -7.08 -5.95 -3.99
N LEU A 28 -5.79 -5.59 -3.99
CA LEU A 28 -4.94 -5.64 -5.19
C LEU A 28 -4.79 -7.05 -5.76
N LEU A 29 -4.73 -8.06 -4.89
CA LEU A 29 -4.58 -9.45 -5.30
C LEU A 29 -5.92 -10.15 -5.57
N SER A 30 -7.06 -9.57 -5.17
CA SER A 30 -8.40 -10.14 -5.36
C SER A 30 -8.77 -10.42 -6.82
N GLY A 31 -8.15 -9.69 -7.76
CA GLY A 31 -8.29 -9.93 -9.20
C GLY A 31 -7.56 -11.20 -9.71
N ASN A 32 -6.76 -11.87 -8.86
CA ASN A 32 -6.01 -13.06 -9.22
C ASN A 32 -6.61 -14.31 -8.55
N PRO A 33 -7.40 -15.13 -9.26
CA PRO A 33 -8.07 -16.32 -8.68
C PRO A 33 -7.12 -17.43 -8.20
N HIS A 34 -5.81 -17.31 -8.48
CA HIS A 34 -4.78 -18.25 -8.06
C HIS A 34 -4.02 -17.82 -6.79
N LEU A 35 -4.29 -16.62 -6.26
CA LEU A 35 -3.61 -16.09 -5.08
C LEU A 35 -4.48 -16.28 -3.84
N GLU A 36 -4.00 -17.14 -2.95
CA GLU A 36 -4.66 -17.41 -1.67
C GLU A 36 -4.46 -16.24 -0.69
N LYS A 37 -5.43 -16.02 0.20
CA LYS A 37 -5.35 -14.96 1.24
C LYS A 37 -4.11 -15.07 2.12
N GLU A 38 -3.62 -16.29 2.33
CA GLU A 38 -2.39 -16.54 3.09
C GLU A 38 -1.13 -15.97 2.40
N SER A 39 -1.13 -15.94 1.06
CA SER A 39 -0.06 -15.30 0.28
C SER A 39 -0.10 -13.78 0.43
N ALA A 40 -1.30 -13.17 0.38
CA ALA A 40 -1.48 -11.73 0.59
C ALA A 40 -0.97 -11.30 1.98
N ARG A 41 -1.30 -12.07 3.02
CA ARG A 41 -0.81 -11.86 4.37
C ARG A 41 0.72 -11.94 4.46
N SER A 42 1.31 -12.97 3.86
CA SER A 42 2.77 -13.16 3.88
C SER A 42 3.52 -12.03 3.17
N ILE A 43 2.96 -11.50 2.08
CA ILE A 43 3.49 -10.33 1.37
C ILE A 43 3.41 -9.09 2.27
N ALA A 44 2.25 -8.86 2.90
CA ALA A 44 2.03 -7.72 3.77
C ALA A 44 2.99 -7.72 4.97
N ASP A 45 3.15 -8.87 5.63
CA ASP A 45 4.03 -9.04 6.78
C ASP A 45 5.49 -8.83 6.38
N GLY A 46 5.92 -9.38 5.24
CA GLY A 46 7.28 -9.20 4.73
C GLY A 46 7.61 -7.75 4.38
N ALA A 47 6.69 -7.05 3.72
CA ALA A 47 6.87 -5.63 3.39
C ALA A 47 6.92 -4.75 4.65
N MET A 48 6.09 -5.04 5.64
CA MET A 48 6.07 -4.31 6.91
C MET A 48 7.35 -4.52 7.73
N MET A 49 7.90 -5.74 7.72
CA MET A 49 9.22 -6.01 8.33
C MET A 49 10.33 -5.19 7.67
N GLU A 50 10.33 -5.08 6.33
CA GLU A 50 11.32 -4.27 5.64
C GLU A 50 11.12 -2.77 5.92
N ALA A 51 9.87 -2.30 6.02
CA ALA A 51 9.56 -0.93 6.44
C ALA A 51 10.12 -0.63 7.83
N ALA A 52 9.89 -1.52 8.80
CA ALA A 52 10.43 -1.39 10.15
C ALA A 52 11.97 -1.35 10.16
N ARG A 53 12.62 -2.19 9.34
CA ARG A 53 14.09 -2.20 9.20
C ARG A 53 14.64 -0.88 8.66
N ILE A 54 13.98 -0.28 7.67
CA ILE A 54 14.40 0.99 7.05
C ILE A 54 14.16 2.18 8.00
N CYS A 55 13.06 2.15 8.74
CA CYS A 55 12.59 3.31 9.50
C CYS A 55 13.10 3.34 10.95
N GLY A 56 13.46 2.19 11.51
CA GLY A 56 14.08 2.11 12.84
C GLY A 56 13.84 0.75 13.51
N PRO A 57 14.87 -0.09 13.69
CA PRO A 57 14.70 -1.47 14.19
C PRO A 57 14.34 -1.59 15.68
N ASP A 58 14.47 -0.51 16.48
CA ASP A 58 14.33 -0.53 17.95
C ASP A 58 12.97 -0.03 18.48
N GLN A 59 11.99 0.21 17.61
CA GLN A 59 10.67 0.73 18.00
C GLN A 59 9.60 -0.34 17.80
N VAL A 60 8.60 -0.36 18.70
CA VAL A 60 7.35 -1.09 18.44
C VAL A 60 6.72 -0.42 17.22
N TYR A 61 6.83 -1.07 16.06
CA TYR A 61 6.38 -0.50 14.79
C TYR A 61 4.86 -0.58 14.71
N GLU A 62 4.19 0.50 15.15
CA GLU A 62 2.72 0.58 15.13
C GLU A 62 2.15 0.79 13.73
N GLY A 63 2.96 1.27 12.78
CA GLY A 63 2.57 1.53 11.40
C GLY A 63 3.57 2.41 10.68
N ILE A 64 3.37 2.57 9.37
CA ILE A 64 4.17 3.42 8.51
C ILE A 64 3.63 4.84 8.59
N THR A 65 4.38 5.77 9.17
CA THR A 65 4.02 7.20 9.15
C THR A 65 4.28 7.81 7.76
N PHE A 66 3.77 9.01 7.50
CA PHE A 66 4.08 9.70 6.24
C PHE A 66 5.59 9.94 6.06
N GLU A 67 6.33 10.19 7.14
CA GLU A 67 7.77 10.38 7.07
C GLU A 67 8.50 9.07 6.70
N ASP A 68 8.08 7.96 7.31
CA ASP A 68 8.57 6.61 6.99
C ASP A 68 8.27 6.24 5.54
N PHE A 69 7.06 6.57 5.08
CA PHE A 69 6.67 6.41 3.68
C PHE A 69 7.60 7.19 2.75
N LEU A 70 7.95 8.44 3.06
CA LEU A 70 8.91 9.19 2.26
C LEU A 70 10.30 8.54 2.28
N LYS A 71 10.79 8.11 3.45
CA LYS A 71 12.10 7.44 3.61
C LYS A 71 12.20 6.17 2.77
N MET A 72 11.18 5.31 2.80
CA MET A 72 11.12 4.08 1.99
C MET A 72 11.21 4.37 0.48
N TRP A 73 10.73 5.53 0.04
CA TRP A 73 10.70 5.90 -1.37
C TRP A 73 11.90 6.76 -1.82
N GLN A 74 12.82 7.16 -0.93
CA GLN A 74 13.99 7.99 -1.29
C GLN A 74 14.94 7.33 -2.30
N GLY A 75 14.96 6.00 -2.39
CA GLY A 75 15.77 5.24 -3.35
C GLY A 75 15.01 4.80 -4.61
N ILE A 76 13.72 5.15 -4.72
CA ILE A 76 12.85 4.74 -5.83
C ILE A 76 12.56 5.98 -6.67
N ASP A 77 12.87 5.90 -7.96
CA ASP A 77 12.38 6.89 -8.90
C ASP A 77 10.87 6.72 -9.07
N ILE A 78 10.13 7.58 -8.36
CA ILE A 78 8.67 7.56 -8.29
C ILE A 78 8.08 7.87 -9.66
N GLU A 79 8.70 8.74 -10.45
CA GLU A 79 8.18 9.16 -11.75
C GLU A 79 8.12 7.98 -12.73
N THR A 80 9.10 7.08 -12.67
CA THR A 80 9.13 5.88 -13.52
C THR A 80 8.22 4.75 -13.01
N LYS A 81 7.86 4.74 -11.71
CA LYS A 81 6.90 3.75 -11.15
C LYS A 81 5.45 4.21 -11.16
N MET A 82 5.15 5.50 -11.03
CA MET A 82 3.78 6.04 -11.05
C MET A 82 3.26 6.19 -12.49
N HIS A 83 3.26 5.11 -13.26
CA HIS A 83 2.43 5.06 -14.46
C HIS A 83 0.97 4.82 -14.04
N VAL A 84 0.21 5.90 -13.81
CA VAL A 84 -1.24 5.81 -13.65
C VAL A 84 -1.83 5.35 -14.99
N ARG A 85 -2.08 4.04 -15.10
CA ARG A 85 -2.89 3.47 -16.18
C ARG A 85 -4.25 3.20 -15.58
N PHE A 86 -5.27 3.92 -16.05
CA PHE A 86 -6.66 3.60 -15.72
C PHE A 86 -6.93 2.17 -16.19
N LEU A 87 -7.04 1.24 -15.24
CA LEU A 87 -7.52 -0.11 -15.52
C LEU A 87 -9.00 0.04 -15.90
N ASN A 88 -9.30 -0.21 -17.17
CA ASN A 88 -10.64 -0.21 -17.78
C ASN A 88 -11.77 0.16 -16.81
N MET A 89 -12.04 1.46 -16.70
CA MET A 89 -13.36 1.91 -16.28
C MET A 89 -14.28 1.44 -17.41
N GLU A 90 -15.04 0.35 -17.19
CA GLU A 90 -16.18 0.07 -18.07
C GLU A 90 -16.95 1.38 -18.14
N THR A 91 -16.95 1.97 -19.33
CA THR A 91 -17.53 3.28 -19.54
C THR A 91 -19.00 3.14 -19.22
N ILE A 92 -19.44 3.58 -18.04
CA ILE A 92 -20.85 3.66 -17.72
C ILE A 92 -21.40 4.83 -18.54
N ALA A 93 -21.53 4.59 -19.85
CA ALA A 93 -22.29 5.39 -20.76
C ALA A 93 -23.76 5.04 -20.52
N HIS A 94 -24.34 5.54 -19.44
CA HIS A 94 -25.78 5.65 -19.33
C HIS A 94 -26.13 7.03 -18.78
N CYS A 95 -26.08 8.01 -19.68
CA CYS A 95 -26.97 9.16 -19.59
C CYS A 95 -28.39 8.67 -19.91
N TYR A 96 -29.32 8.91 -19.00
CA TYR A 96 -30.75 9.04 -19.30
C TYR A 96 -31.18 10.44 -18.89
#